data_AF-A0A6J5AD85-F1
#
_entry.id   AF-A0A6J5AD85-F1
#
_cell.length_a   1.000
_cell.length_b   1.000
_cell.length_c   1.000
_cell.angle_alpha   90.00
_cell.angle_beta   90.00
_cell.angle_gamma   90.00
#
_symmetry.space_group_name_H-M   'P 1'
#
loop_
_entity.id
_entity.type
_entity.pdbx_description
1 polymer ?
#
loop_
_entity_poly.entity_id
_entity_poly.type
_entity_poly.pdbx_seq_one_letter_code
_entity_poly.pdbx_strand_id
1 'polypeptide(L)'
;MKADLILEQQSQKNKTKVAYSLYGVALLCCILSLLAMGKNFQATIFSSGLAALCAVSLTLGFLIRVQPILAQIWGTAFGKLLLAFCSAFTAVIASVPARHVVSGAMSLPANDFPTTLTFWTILCYPAVAISFATVVFLAVYVILLIIAALIALSTQPPIDGFIRGALNLLPSKYDSQKRLVNSRWRLTMVMFADAFAAAILSVIAAYSLTGWYRVVDQPNLVRLFAYWADYETPTAYPGIEKDAVRLLENGVVSYARRGKWDVAIRVACLKGLSCPLS
;
A
#
# COMPACT_ATOMS: atom_id res chain seq x y z
N MET A 1 15.25 -1.83 -36.07
CA MET A 1 14.09 -0.94 -35.81
C MET A 1 12.73 -1.56 -36.15
N LYS A 2 12.42 -1.97 -37.40
CA LYS A 2 11.14 -2.66 -37.69
C LYS A 2 11.02 -4.07 -37.06
N ALA A 3 12.12 -4.84 -37.03
CA ALA A 3 12.13 -6.17 -36.42
C ALA A 3 11.93 -6.11 -34.89
N ASP A 4 12.56 -5.15 -34.22
CA ASP A 4 12.45 -4.95 -32.77
C ASP A 4 11.01 -4.56 -32.36
N LEU A 5 10.37 -3.68 -33.15
CA LEU A 5 8.96 -3.30 -32.96
C LEU A 5 8.01 -4.50 -33.12
N ILE A 6 8.27 -5.40 -34.07
CA ILE A 6 7.45 -6.60 -34.30
C ILE A 6 7.61 -7.58 -33.13
N LEU A 7 8.83 -7.78 -32.63
CA LEU A 7 9.10 -8.64 -31.48
C LEU A 7 8.44 -8.09 -30.20
N GLU A 8 8.47 -6.78 -30.00
CA GLU A 8 7.84 -6.13 -28.85
C GLU A 8 6.31 -6.25 -28.90
N GLN A 9 5.70 -6.08 -30.07
CA GLN A 9 4.27 -6.29 -30.29
C GLN A 9 3.86 -7.75 -30.07
N GLN A 10 4.66 -8.72 -30.53
CA GLN A 10 4.40 -10.15 -30.30
C GLN A 10 4.51 -10.51 -28.81
N SER A 11 5.50 -9.97 -28.11
CA SER A 11 5.67 -10.16 -26.66
C SER A 11 4.47 -9.61 -25.87
N GLN A 12 4.01 -8.40 -26.19
CA GLN A 12 2.81 -7.82 -25.56
C GLN A 12 1.53 -8.62 -25.85
N LYS A 13 1.37 -9.12 -27.08
CA LYS A 13 0.24 -9.98 -27.45
C LYS A 13 0.26 -11.31 -26.68
N ASN A 14 1.43 -11.88 -26.43
CA ASN A 14 1.57 -13.10 -25.63
C ASN A 14 1.25 -12.83 -24.16
N LYS A 15 1.76 -11.74 -23.57
CA LYS A 15 1.45 -11.35 -22.18
C LYS A 15 -0.04 -11.15 -21.95
N THR A 16 -0.73 -10.46 -22.86
CA THR A 16 -2.18 -10.26 -22.77
C THR A 16 -2.95 -11.57 -22.90
N LYS A 17 -2.52 -12.50 -23.77
CA LYS A 17 -3.12 -13.84 -23.87
C LYS A 17 -2.96 -14.63 -22.56
N VAL A 18 -1.79 -14.58 -21.93
CA VAL A 18 -1.53 -15.22 -20.63
C VAL A 18 -2.42 -14.63 -19.54
N ALA A 19 -2.53 -13.29 -19.45
CA ALA A 19 -3.42 -12.63 -18.49
C ALA A 19 -4.89 -13.09 -18.66
N TYR A 20 -5.39 -13.18 -19.89
CA TYR A 20 -6.74 -13.69 -20.14
C TYR A 20 -6.91 -15.16 -19.73
N SER A 21 -5.91 -16.01 -19.95
CA SER A 21 -5.98 -17.40 -19.48
C SER A 21 -6.03 -17.49 -17.96
N LEU A 22 -5.29 -16.63 -17.24
CA LEU A 22 -5.31 -16.56 -15.78
C LEU A 22 -6.68 -16.11 -15.24
N TYR A 23 -7.36 -15.19 -15.92
CA TYR A 23 -8.73 -14.81 -15.56
C TYR A 23 -9.73 -15.96 -15.80
N GLY A 24 -9.56 -16.74 -16.88
CA GLY A 24 -10.36 -17.94 -17.11
C GLY A 24 -10.16 -19.00 -16.02
N VAL A 25 -8.91 -19.26 -15.63
CA VAL A 25 -8.58 -20.17 -14.52
C VAL A 25 -9.18 -19.68 -13.21
N ALA A 26 -9.07 -18.38 -12.92
CA ALA A 26 -9.65 -17.80 -11.71
C ALA A 26 -11.17 -17.98 -11.64
N LEU A 27 -11.87 -17.72 -12.75
CA LEU A 27 -13.31 -17.89 -12.84
C LEU A 27 -13.72 -19.35 -12.60
N LEU A 28 -12.98 -20.31 -13.17
CA LEU A 28 -13.21 -21.73 -12.95
C LEU A 28 -12.97 -22.14 -11.50
N CYS A 29 -11.87 -21.68 -10.88
CA CYS A 29 -11.58 -21.90 -9.46
C CYS A 29 -12.65 -21.27 -8.54
N CYS A 30 -13.18 -20.10 -8.90
CA CYS A 30 -14.25 -19.45 -8.15
C CYS A 30 -15.54 -20.26 -8.17
N ILE A 31 -15.96 -20.75 -9.35
CA ILE A 31 -17.14 -21.61 -9.49
C ILE A 31 -16.95 -22.91 -8.70
N LEU A 32 -15.78 -23.56 -8.82
CA LEU A 32 -15.49 -24.78 -8.07
C LEU A 32 -15.46 -24.55 -6.55
N SER A 33 -14.94 -23.40 -6.10
CA SER A 33 -14.94 -23.03 -4.68
C SER A 33 -16.37 -22.88 -4.15
N LEU A 34 -17.25 -22.20 -4.90
CA LEU A 34 -18.67 -22.04 -4.54
C LEU A 34 -19.41 -23.38 -4.52
N LEU A 35 -19.13 -24.28 -5.48
CA LEU A 35 -19.74 -25.62 -5.52
C LEU A 35 -19.22 -26.53 -4.40
N ALA A 36 -17.99 -26.31 -3.92
CA ALA A 36 -17.40 -27.05 -2.81
C ALA A 36 -17.82 -26.53 -1.42
N MET A 37 -18.60 -25.44 -1.35
CA MET A 37 -19.17 -24.96 -0.09
C MET A 37 -20.28 -25.91 0.38
N GLY A 38 -20.26 -26.23 1.68
CA GLY A 38 -21.25 -27.12 2.28
C GLY A 38 -22.66 -26.52 2.36
N LYS A 39 -23.65 -27.30 2.80
CA LYS A 39 -25.08 -26.91 2.90
C LYS A 39 -25.36 -25.61 3.70
N ASN A 40 -24.42 -25.17 4.54
CA ASN A 40 -24.51 -23.93 5.32
C ASN A 40 -23.55 -22.83 4.85
N PHE A 41 -23.04 -22.90 3.61
CA PHE A 41 -21.97 -22.00 3.12
C PHE A 41 -20.70 -22.00 4.00
N GLN A 42 -20.50 -23.06 4.79
CA GLN A 42 -19.30 -23.19 5.61
C GLN A 42 -18.11 -23.51 4.71
N ALA A 43 -17.06 -22.71 4.88
CA ALA A 43 -15.81 -22.88 4.18
C ALA A 43 -15.11 -24.17 4.63
N THR A 44 -14.98 -25.12 3.70
CA THR A 44 -14.10 -26.28 3.86
C THR A 44 -12.66 -25.89 3.50
N ILE A 45 -11.67 -26.61 4.03
CA ILE A 45 -10.24 -26.40 3.68
C ILE A 45 -10.05 -26.40 2.15
N PHE A 46 -10.76 -27.29 1.46
CA PHE A 46 -10.73 -27.38 0.00
C PHE A 46 -11.31 -26.13 -0.69
N SER A 47 -12.48 -25.65 -0.26
CA SER A 47 -13.09 -24.43 -0.80
C SER A 47 -12.22 -23.18 -0.57
N SER A 48 -11.57 -23.08 0.60
CA SER A 48 -10.63 -22.00 0.94
C SER A 48 -9.36 -22.06 0.08
N GLY A 49 -8.82 -23.24 -0.18
CA GLY A 49 -7.67 -23.43 -1.07
C GLY A 49 -7.98 -22.99 -2.51
N LEU A 50 -9.15 -23.36 -3.03
CA LEU A 50 -9.62 -22.92 -4.36
C LEU A 50 -9.85 -21.40 -4.42
N ALA A 51 -10.41 -20.80 -3.38
CA ALA A 51 -10.60 -19.35 -3.29
C ALA A 51 -9.25 -18.60 -3.27
N ALA A 52 -8.25 -19.12 -2.54
CA ALA A 52 -6.90 -18.56 -2.55
C ALA A 52 -6.25 -18.64 -3.94
N LEU A 53 -6.38 -19.77 -4.63
CA LEU A 53 -5.89 -19.92 -6.02
C LEU A 53 -6.58 -18.94 -6.98
N CYS A 54 -7.89 -18.74 -6.83
CA CYS A 54 -8.64 -17.73 -7.58
C CYS A 54 -8.05 -16.32 -7.36
N ALA A 55 -7.85 -15.93 -6.10
CA ALA A 55 -7.29 -14.64 -5.75
C ALA A 55 -5.87 -14.44 -6.32
N VAL A 56 -5.01 -15.46 -6.20
CA VAL A 56 -3.65 -15.42 -6.76
C VAL A 56 -3.69 -15.30 -8.28
N SER A 57 -4.55 -16.06 -8.96
CA SER A 57 -4.64 -16.02 -10.42
C SER A 57 -5.17 -14.66 -10.94
N LEU A 58 -6.17 -14.07 -10.27
CA LEU A 58 -6.66 -12.72 -10.60
C LEU A 58 -5.59 -11.65 -10.42
N THR A 59 -4.91 -11.65 -9.28
CA THR A 59 -3.87 -10.66 -8.97
C THR A 59 -2.68 -10.78 -9.92
N LEU A 60 -2.24 -11.99 -10.25
CA LEU A 60 -1.18 -12.21 -11.24
C LEU A 60 -1.59 -11.75 -12.65
N GLY A 61 -2.82 -12.07 -13.09
CA GLY A 61 -3.34 -11.59 -14.37
C GLY A 61 -3.34 -10.07 -14.48
N PHE A 62 -3.76 -9.40 -13.39
CA PHE A 62 -3.77 -7.94 -13.30
C PHE A 62 -2.36 -7.35 -13.34
N LEU A 63 -1.42 -7.90 -12.55
CA LEU A 63 -0.04 -7.44 -12.52
C LEU A 63 0.65 -7.54 -13.89
N ILE A 64 0.47 -8.66 -14.61
CA ILE A 64 1.03 -8.85 -15.96
C ILE A 64 0.50 -7.78 -16.93
N ARG A 65 -0.76 -7.37 -16.79
CA ARG A 65 -1.39 -6.37 -17.65
C ARG A 65 -0.98 -4.94 -17.29
N VAL A 66 -0.86 -4.63 -16.01
CA VAL A 66 -0.52 -3.28 -15.52
C VAL A 66 0.97 -2.99 -15.62
N GLN A 67 1.83 -3.98 -15.43
CA GLN A 67 3.29 -3.84 -15.48
C GLN A 67 3.81 -3.05 -16.70
N PRO A 68 3.44 -3.36 -17.97
CA PRO A 68 3.95 -2.62 -19.12
C PRO A 68 3.49 -1.16 -19.14
N ILE A 69 2.26 -0.88 -18.69
CA ILE A 69 1.71 0.48 -18.62
C ILE A 69 2.51 1.29 -17.60
N LEU A 70 2.75 0.70 -16.42
CA LEU A 70 3.47 1.34 -15.34
C LEU A 70 4.94 1.58 -15.71
N ALA A 71 5.58 0.62 -16.38
CA ALA A 71 6.95 0.75 -16.87
C ALA A 71 7.10 1.88 -17.90
N GLN A 72 6.11 2.05 -18.79
CA GLN A 72 6.11 3.17 -19.75
C GLN A 72 5.99 4.52 -19.03
N ILE A 73 5.10 4.62 -18.04
CA ILE A 73 4.92 5.86 -17.26
C ILE A 73 6.20 6.20 -16.50
N TRP A 74 6.82 5.23 -15.82
CA TRP A 74 8.06 5.42 -15.07
C TRP A 74 9.29 5.68 -15.93
N GLY A 75 9.27 5.28 -17.21
CA GLY A 75 10.34 5.60 -18.15
C GLY A 75 10.43 7.08 -18.48
N THR A 76 9.33 7.83 -18.33
CA THR A 76 9.29 9.27 -18.63
C THR A 76 9.97 10.12 -17.55
N ALA A 77 10.54 11.28 -17.93
CA ALA A 77 11.13 12.22 -16.98
C ALA A 77 10.09 12.69 -15.93
N PHE A 78 8.85 12.91 -16.36
CA PHE A 78 7.74 13.25 -15.47
C PHE A 78 7.43 12.14 -14.47
N GLY A 79 7.41 10.87 -14.92
CA GLY A 79 7.19 9.72 -14.05
C GLY A 79 8.26 9.56 -12.97
N LYS A 80 9.53 9.82 -13.30
CA LYS A 80 10.64 9.81 -12.33
C LYS A 80 10.53 10.94 -11.30
N LEU A 81 10.18 12.15 -11.75
CA LEU A 81 9.95 13.29 -10.87
C LEU A 81 8.80 13.00 -9.89
N LEU A 82 7.68 12.47 -10.40
CA LEU A 82 6.54 12.08 -9.59
C LEU A 82 6.92 11.02 -8.56
N LEU A 83 7.71 10.01 -8.95
CA LEU A 83 8.16 8.96 -8.04
C LEU A 83 9.04 9.52 -6.91
N ALA A 84 9.97 10.42 -7.24
CA ALA A 84 10.83 11.09 -6.26
C ALA A 84 10.01 11.98 -5.31
N PHE A 85 9.00 12.68 -5.83
CA PHE A 85 8.10 13.47 -5.00
C PHE A 85 7.26 12.57 -4.07
N CYS A 86 6.69 11.49 -4.59
CA CYS A 86 5.93 10.53 -3.79
C CYS A 86 6.80 9.86 -2.71
N SER A 87 8.05 9.51 -3.01
CA SER A 87 8.95 8.91 -2.01
C SER A 87 9.35 9.91 -0.92
N ALA A 88 9.68 11.15 -1.29
CA ALA A 88 9.96 12.21 -0.32
C ALA A 88 8.74 12.51 0.57
N PHE A 89 7.55 12.60 -0.03
CA PHE A 89 6.31 12.82 0.70
C PHE A 89 5.98 11.65 1.64
N THR A 90 6.22 10.41 1.20
CA THR A 90 6.08 9.21 2.03
C THR A 90 7.00 9.27 3.25
N ALA A 91 8.24 9.73 3.09
CA ALA A 91 9.17 9.91 4.22
C ALA A 91 8.69 10.95 5.23
N VAL A 92 8.13 12.07 4.76
CA VAL A 92 7.54 13.09 5.65
C VAL A 92 6.36 12.52 6.42
N ILE A 93 5.43 11.83 5.75
CA ILE A 93 4.26 11.22 6.40
C ILE A 93 4.70 10.13 7.39
N ALA A 94 5.76 9.37 7.10
CA ALA A 94 6.29 8.33 8.00
C ALA A 94 6.74 8.87 9.36
N SER A 95 7.07 10.16 9.46
CA SER A 95 7.40 10.78 10.75
C SER A 95 6.21 10.85 11.71
N VAL A 96 4.97 10.93 11.20
CA VAL A 96 3.75 11.05 12.01
C VAL A 96 3.49 9.79 12.85
N PRO A 97 3.37 8.57 12.29
CA PRO A 97 3.20 7.36 13.10
C PRO A 97 4.44 7.08 13.97
N ALA A 98 5.64 7.42 13.51
CA ALA A 98 6.85 7.28 14.33
C ALA A 98 6.79 8.15 15.60
N ARG A 99 6.32 9.40 15.49
CA ARG A 99 6.09 10.26 16.67
C ARG A 99 5.10 9.63 17.65
N HIS A 100 3.99 9.08 17.15
CA HIS A 100 3.01 8.40 18.00
C HIS A 100 3.58 7.19 18.74
N VAL A 101 4.35 6.34 18.05
CA VAL A 101 4.98 5.15 18.67
C VAL A 101 6.03 5.57 19.71
N VAL A 102 6.89 6.54 19.39
CA VAL A 102 7.94 7.01 20.30
C VAL A 102 7.34 7.72 21.51
N SER A 103 6.39 8.64 21.31
CA SER A 103 5.75 9.34 22.42
C SER A 103 4.93 8.40 23.31
N GLY A 104 4.24 7.42 22.71
CA GLY A 104 3.48 6.42 23.44
C GLY A 104 4.37 5.54 24.31
N ALA A 105 5.53 5.11 23.79
CA ALA A 105 6.47 4.30 24.54
C ALA A 105 7.15 5.09 25.68
N MET A 106 7.59 6.31 25.41
CA MET A 106 8.34 7.13 26.36
C MET A 106 7.47 7.90 27.35
N SER A 107 6.17 8.07 27.06
CA SER A 107 5.29 9.01 27.77
C SER A 107 5.86 10.44 27.82
N LEU A 108 6.69 10.79 26.82
CA LEU A 108 7.40 12.05 26.67
C LEU A 108 7.29 12.53 25.22
N PRO A 109 7.49 13.83 24.94
CA PRO A 109 7.52 14.33 23.58
C PRO A 109 8.57 13.60 22.72
N ALA A 110 8.18 13.15 21.53
CA ALA A 110 9.09 12.39 20.65
C ALA A 110 10.25 13.24 20.09
N ASN A 111 10.11 14.57 20.06
CA ASN A 111 11.14 15.48 19.56
C ASN A 111 12.40 15.51 20.45
N ASP A 112 12.28 15.17 21.73
CA ASP A 112 13.44 15.10 22.65
C ASP A 112 14.40 13.95 22.29
N PHE A 113 13.96 13.00 21.44
CA PHE A 113 14.69 11.79 21.05
C PHE A 113 14.92 11.75 19.53
N PRO A 114 15.79 12.62 18.98
CA PRO A 114 15.94 12.80 17.53
C PRO A 114 16.47 11.55 16.82
N THR A 115 17.39 10.80 17.43
CA THR A 115 18.00 9.61 16.82
C THR A 115 16.99 8.46 16.78
N THR A 116 16.31 8.22 17.90
CA THR A 116 15.23 7.23 18.00
C THR A 116 14.09 7.57 17.05
N LEU A 117 13.64 8.82 17.02
CA LEU A 117 12.57 9.25 16.12
C LEU A 117 12.92 9.04 14.65
N THR A 118 14.16 9.37 14.26
CA THR A 118 14.61 9.19 12.87
C THR A 118 14.66 7.71 12.48
N PHE A 119 15.17 6.85 13.36
CA PHE A 119 15.19 5.40 13.11
C PHE A 119 13.77 4.82 12.97
N TRP A 120 12.85 5.18 13.87
CA TRP A 120 11.45 4.74 13.77
C TRP A 120 10.74 5.31 12.55
N THR A 121 11.10 6.51 12.10
CA THR A 121 10.59 7.08 10.85
C THR A 121 10.97 6.23 9.64
N ILE A 122 12.22 5.76 9.58
CA ILE A 122 12.69 4.84 8.52
C ILE A 122 11.93 3.51 8.60
N LEU A 123 11.69 2.99 9.80
CA LEU A 123 10.96 1.72 9.99
C LEU A 123 9.46 1.83 9.65
N CYS A 124 8.86 3.00 9.83
CA CYS A 124 7.50 3.34 9.44
C CYS A 124 7.35 3.66 7.94
N TYR A 125 8.44 3.98 7.23
CA TYR A 125 8.42 4.27 5.79
C TYR A 125 7.70 3.20 4.94
N PRO A 126 8.05 1.88 5.04
CA PRO A 126 7.36 0.85 4.26
C PRO A 126 5.87 0.75 4.60
N ALA A 127 5.49 0.94 5.87
CA ALA A 127 4.08 0.94 6.27
C ALA A 127 3.30 2.07 5.58
N VAL A 128 3.85 3.29 5.57
CA VAL A 128 3.22 4.42 4.88
C VAL A 128 3.18 4.18 3.37
N ALA A 129 4.23 3.63 2.78
CA ALA A 129 4.24 3.27 1.36
C ALA A 129 3.13 2.25 1.01
N ILE A 130 2.95 1.22 1.84
CA ILE A 130 1.86 0.23 1.68
C ILE A 130 0.50 0.89 1.85
N SER A 131 0.35 1.83 2.79
CA SER A 131 -0.90 2.58 2.97
C SER A 131 -1.26 3.41 1.72
N PHE A 132 -0.28 4.07 1.11
CA PHE A 132 -0.47 4.83 -0.12
C PHE A 132 -0.84 3.90 -1.29
N ALA A 133 -0.13 2.77 -1.43
CA ALA A 133 -0.45 1.75 -2.43
C ALA A 133 -1.89 1.21 -2.25
N THR A 134 -2.34 1.03 -1.02
CA THR A 134 -3.71 0.59 -0.70
C THR A 134 -4.75 1.59 -1.22
N VAL A 135 -4.53 2.88 -0.95
CA VAL A 135 -5.41 3.96 -1.45
C VAL A 135 -5.41 4.00 -2.98
N VAL A 136 -4.25 3.85 -3.61
CA VAL A 136 -4.12 3.81 -5.08
C VAL A 136 -4.87 2.62 -5.67
N PHE A 137 -4.72 1.41 -5.11
CA PHE A 137 -5.45 0.23 -5.59
C PHE A 137 -6.96 0.39 -5.41
N LEU A 138 -7.41 1.00 -4.31
CA LEU A 138 -8.83 1.30 -4.09
C LEU A 138 -9.36 2.32 -5.11
N ALA A 139 -8.59 3.37 -5.41
CA ALA A 139 -8.95 4.35 -6.42
C ALA A 139 -9.03 3.70 -7.82
N VAL A 140 -8.06 2.86 -8.18
CA VAL A 140 -8.06 2.09 -9.43
C VAL A 140 -9.27 1.17 -9.51
N TYR A 141 -9.61 0.46 -8.42
CA TYR A 141 -10.81 -0.37 -8.32
C TYR A 141 -12.08 0.43 -8.63
N VAL A 142 -12.28 1.58 -7.97
CA VAL A 142 -13.46 2.44 -8.17
C VAL A 142 -13.52 2.96 -9.61
N ILE A 143 -12.40 3.44 -10.15
CA ILE A 143 -12.32 3.95 -11.53
C ILE A 143 -12.66 2.84 -12.54
N LEU A 144 -12.10 1.64 -12.37
CA LEU A 144 -12.38 0.51 -13.26
C LEU A 144 -13.84 0.07 -13.19
N LEU A 145 -14.46 0.08 -12.01
CA LEU A 145 -15.89 -0.18 -11.87
C LEU A 145 -16.75 0.88 -12.55
N ILE A 146 -16.41 2.16 -12.40
CA ILE A 146 -17.13 3.24 -13.10
C ILE A 146 -17.02 3.05 -14.62
N ILE A 147 -15.81 2.76 -15.13
CA ILE A 147 -15.60 2.50 -16.56
C ILE A 147 -16.40 1.28 -17.01
N ALA A 148 -16.36 0.17 -16.26
CA ALA A 148 -17.10 -1.04 -16.59
C ALA A 148 -18.62 -0.79 -16.59
N ALA A 149 -19.13 -0.05 -15.61
CA ALA A 149 -20.53 0.34 -15.51
C ALA A 149 -20.96 1.22 -16.69
N LEU A 150 -20.15 2.21 -17.08
CA LEU A 150 -20.42 3.06 -18.25
C LEU A 150 -20.44 2.26 -19.56
N ILE A 151 -19.52 1.31 -19.74
CA ILE A 151 -19.51 0.45 -20.92
C ILE A 151 -20.74 -0.48 -20.92
N ALA A 152 -21.09 -1.07 -19.77
CA ALA A 152 -22.26 -1.94 -19.61
C ALA A 152 -23.58 -1.19 -19.87
N LEU A 153 -23.72 0.03 -19.34
CA LEU A 153 -24.86 0.91 -19.63
C LEU A 153 -24.95 1.18 -21.12
N SER A 154 -23.80 1.40 -21.77
CA SER A 154 -23.77 1.65 -23.21
C SER A 154 -24.08 0.43 -24.09
N THR A 155 -24.05 -0.78 -23.54
CA THR A 155 -24.49 -2.02 -24.23
C THR A 155 -26.00 -2.28 -24.12
N GLN A 156 -26.75 -1.45 -23.38
CA GLN A 156 -28.20 -1.59 -23.26
C GLN A 156 -28.88 -1.37 -24.63
N PRO A 157 -29.97 -2.12 -24.94
CA PRO A 157 -30.62 -2.11 -26.27
C PRO A 157 -30.94 -0.73 -26.85
N PRO A 158 -31.49 0.24 -26.09
CA PRO A 158 -31.81 1.56 -26.66
C PRO A 158 -30.57 2.39 -27.01
N ILE A 159 -29.48 2.23 -26.24
CA ILE A 159 -28.25 3.01 -26.41
C ILE A 159 -27.34 2.36 -27.47
N ASP A 160 -27.24 1.03 -27.46
CA ASP A 160 -26.43 0.28 -28.42
C ASP A 160 -26.96 0.46 -29.85
N GLY A 161 -28.30 0.47 -30.04
CA GLY A 161 -28.93 0.76 -31.32
C GLY A 161 -28.58 2.15 -31.85
N PHE A 162 -28.61 3.18 -31.00
CA PHE A 162 -28.24 4.55 -31.36
C PHE A 162 -26.76 4.67 -31.75
N ILE A 163 -25.87 4.07 -30.95
CA ILE A 163 -24.41 4.11 -31.20
C ILE A 163 -24.06 3.37 -32.49
N ARG A 164 -24.60 2.16 -32.69
CA ARG A 164 -24.37 1.41 -33.94
C ARG A 164 -24.95 2.11 -35.15
N GLY A 165 -26.12 2.74 -35.01
CA GLY A 165 -26.72 3.59 -36.05
C GLY A 165 -25.80 4.75 -36.45
N ALA A 166 -25.30 5.50 -35.46
CA ALA A 166 -24.35 6.60 -35.69
C ALA A 166 -23.02 6.11 -36.31
N LEU A 167 -22.51 4.95 -35.89
CA LEU A 167 -21.30 4.36 -36.45
C LEU A 167 -21.46 3.83 -37.87
N ASN A 168 -22.66 3.45 -38.30
CA ASN A 168 -22.92 3.03 -39.66
C ASN A 168 -22.99 4.19 -40.66
N LEU A 169 -23.20 5.41 -40.17
CA LEU A 169 -23.15 6.64 -40.98
C LEU A 169 -21.71 7.17 -41.18
N LEU A 170 -20.74 6.65 -40.42
CA LEU A 170 -19.33 7.04 -40.53
C LEU A 170 -18.62 6.26 -41.66
N PRO A 171 -17.70 6.91 -42.40
CA PRO A 171 -16.95 6.29 -43.50
C PRO A 171 -16.04 5.14 -43.01
N SER A 172 -15.66 4.23 -43.93
CA SER A 172 -14.94 2.98 -43.62
C SER A 172 -13.59 3.15 -42.90
N LYS A 173 -13.03 4.36 -42.88
CA LYS A 173 -11.82 4.72 -42.11
C LYS A 173 -12.00 4.47 -40.59
N TYR A 174 -13.23 4.36 -40.11
CA TYR A 174 -13.58 4.13 -38.70
C TYR A 174 -13.90 2.67 -38.34
N ASP A 175 -13.48 1.70 -39.17
CA ASP A 175 -13.67 0.27 -38.89
C ASP A 175 -13.07 -0.22 -37.56
N SER A 176 -12.01 0.45 -37.07
CA SER A 176 -11.44 0.20 -35.75
C SER A 176 -12.44 0.50 -34.62
N GLN A 177 -13.25 1.55 -34.77
CA GLN A 177 -14.30 1.92 -33.82
C GLN A 177 -15.46 0.93 -33.85
N LYS A 178 -15.83 0.42 -35.03
CA LYS A 178 -16.83 -0.66 -35.18
C LYS A 178 -16.40 -1.96 -34.47
N ARG A 179 -15.12 -2.32 -34.56
CA ARG A 179 -14.56 -3.49 -33.83
C ARG A 179 -14.56 -3.30 -32.31
N LEU A 180 -14.31 -2.08 -31.84
CA LEU A 180 -14.37 -1.74 -30.42
C LEU A 180 -15.79 -1.87 -29.86
N VAL A 181 -16.80 -1.41 -30.61
CA VAL A 181 -18.22 -1.52 -30.24
C VAL A 181 -18.66 -2.98 -30.16
N ASN A 182 -18.26 -3.81 -31.12
CA ASN A 182 -18.56 -5.25 -31.10
C ASN A 182 -17.82 -6.01 -29.97
N SER A 183 -16.73 -5.46 -29.45
CA SER A 183 -15.92 -6.09 -28.39
C SER A 183 -16.24 -5.55 -26.98
N ARG A 184 -17.25 -4.67 -26.83
CA ARG A 184 -17.60 -4.01 -25.57
C ARG A 184 -17.80 -4.98 -24.41
N TRP A 185 -18.56 -6.05 -24.64
CA TRP A 185 -18.82 -7.06 -23.62
C TRP A 185 -17.54 -7.71 -23.08
N ARG A 186 -16.62 -8.06 -23.99
CA ARG A 186 -15.32 -8.61 -23.61
C ARG A 186 -14.49 -7.60 -22.81
N LEU A 187 -14.51 -6.32 -23.22
CA LEU A 187 -13.81 -5.26 -22.49
C LEU A 187 -14.40 -5.08 -21.07
N THR A 188 -15.72 -5.05 -20.93
CA THR A 188 -16.40 -4.95 -19.62
C THR A 188 -15.98 -6.08 -18.69
N MET A 189 -16.00 -7.33 -19.17
CA MET A 189 -15.60 -8.50 -18.38
C MET A 189 -14.17 -8.41 -17.89
N VAL A 190 -13.25 -7.93 -18.73
CA VAL A 190 -11.84 -7.79 -18.35
C VAL A 190 -11.66 -6.64 -17.36
N MET A 191 -12.30 -5.48 -17.57
CA MET A 191 -12.22 -4.37 -16.62
C MET A 191 -12.83 -4.73 -15.27
N PHE A 192 -13.88 -5.55 -15.26
CA PHE A 192 -14.46 -6.07 -14.04
C PHE A 192 -13.52 -7.03 -13.30
N ALA A 193 -12.85 -7.94 -14.04
CA ALA A 193 -11.83 -8.82 -13.45
C ALA A 193 -10.63 -8.03 -12.88
N ASP A 194 -10.16 -7.01 -13.60
CA ASP A 194 -9.10 -6.11 -13.13
C ASP A 194 -9.54 -5.33 -11.88
N ALA A 195 -10.80 -4.89 -11.82
CA ALA A 195 -11.36 -4.23 -10.64
C ALA A 195 -11.34 -5.17 -9.43
N PHE A 196 -11.81 -6.42 -9.58
CA PHE A 196 -11.74 -7.40 -8.51
C PHE A 196 -10.31 -7.68 -8.05
N ALA A 197 -9.37 -7.81 -8.98
CA ALA A 197 -7.95 -7.99 -8.64
C ALA A 197 -7.39 -6.80 -7.85
N ALA A 198 -7.73 -5.56 -8.24
CA ALA A 198 -7.34 -4.36 -7.52
C ALA A 198 -7.94 -4.30 -6.10
N ALA A 199 -9.20 -4.71 -5.93
CA ALA A 199 -9.83 -4.81 -4.62
C ALA A 199 -9.18 -5.89 -3.72
N ILE A 200 -8.82 -7.05 -4.28
CA ILE A 200 -8.10 -8.09 -3.55
C ILE A 200 -6.73 -7.56 -3.10
N LEU A 201 -6.00 -6.88 -3.99
CA LEU A 201 -4.70 -6.28 -3.65
C LEU A 201 -4.81 -5.21 -2.57
N SER A 202 -5.86 -4.36 -2.59
CA SER A 202 -6.05 -3.36 -1.55
C SER A 202 -6.32 -4.00 -0.18
N VAL A 203 -7.11 -5.08 -0.14
CA VAL A 203 -7.35 -5.84 1.10
C VAL A 203 -6.07 -6.49 1.60
N ILE A 204 -5.30 -7.16 0.74
CA ILE A 204 -4.01 -7.78 1.12
C ILE A 204 -3.04 -6.73 1.67
N ALA A 205 -2.95 -5.57 1.03
CA ALA A 205 -2.10 -4.46 1.46
C ALA A 205 -2.56 -3.85 2.80
N ALA A 206 -3.87 -3.73 3.03
CA ALA A 206 -4.41 -3.31 4.32
C ALA A 206 -4.08 -4.31 5.45
N TYR A 207 -4.22 -5.62 5.20
CA TYR A 207 -3.85 -6.64 6.19
C TYR A 207 -2.35 -6.61 6.50
N SER A 208 -1.48 -6.47 5.49
CA SER A 208 -0.04 -6.39 5.71
C SER A 208 0.36 -5.14 6.51
N LEU A 209 -0.33 -4.01 6.31
CA LEU A 209 -0.14 -2.80 7.11
C LEU A 209 -0.41 -3.04 8.61
N THR A 210 -1.51 -3.71 8.95
CA THR A 210 -1.83 -4.02 10.36
C THR A 210 -0.81 -4.93 11.00
N GLY A 211 -0.30 -5.92 10.25
CA GLY A 211 0.78 -6.81 10.70
C GLY A 211 2.07 -6.03 10.95
N TRP A 212 2.46 -5.14 10.03
CA TRP A 212 3.66 -4.33 10.16
C TRP A 212 3.58 -3.40 11.38
N TYR A 213 2.46 -2.69 11.55
CA TYR A 213 2.28 -1.77 12.67
C TYR A 213 2.45 -2.47 14.02
N ARG A 214 1.88 -3.67 14.19
CA ARG A 214 2.04 -4.48 15.43
C ARG A 214 3.49 -4.87 15.71
N VAL A 215 4.31 -5.06 14.69
CA VAL A 215 5.73 -5.39 14.86
C VAL A 215 6.53 -4.17 15.27
N VAL A 216 6.20 -3.00 14.73
CA VAL A 216 6.89 -1.73 15.02
C VAL A 216 6.48 -1.12 16.36
N ASP A 217 5.21 -1.26 16.74
CA ASP A 217 4.63 -0.72 17.96
C ASP A 217 4.94 -1.58 19.19
N GLN A 218 6.24 -1.70 19.51
CA GLN A 218 6.73 -2.41 20.69
C GLN A 218 7.39 -1.44 21.67
N PRO A 219 6.69 -1.03 22.75
CA PRO A 219 7.16 0.05 23.63
C PRO A 219 8.50 -0.27 24.30
N ASN A 220 8.74 -1.54 24.65
CA ASN A 220 9.98 -1.98 25.29
C ASN A 220 11.19 -1.84 24.35
N LEU A 221 11.02 -2.12 23.05
CA LEU A 221 12.10 -1.97 22.06
C LEU A 221 12.43 -0.50 21.81
N VAL A 222 11.39 0.35 21.75
CA VAL A 222 11.55 1.79 21.60
C VAL A 222 12.34 2.37 22.78
N ARG A 223 11.97 2.00 24.01
CA ARG A 223 12.66 2.38 25.24
C ARG A 223 14.11 1.93 25.27
N LEU A 224 14.35 0.67 24.90
CA LEU A 224 15.69 0.10 24.84
C LEU A 224 16.56 0.83 23.82
N PHE A 225 16.03 1.11 22.64
CA PHE A 225 16.80 1.80 21.61
C PHE A 225 17.14 3.23 22.02
N ALA A 226 16.20 3.99 22.56
CA ALA A 226 16.52 5.37 22.95
C ALA A 226 17.55 5.43 24.07
N TYR A 227 17.52 4.47 25.01
CA TYR A 227 18.58 4.37 26.03
C TYR A 227 19.99 4.26 25.42
N TRP A 228 20.12 3.56 24.30
CA TRP A 228 21.42 3.42 23.62
C TRP A 228 21.75 4.56 22.65
N ALA A 229 20.73 5.15 22.04
CA ALA A 229 20.91 6.10 20.95
C ALA A 229 20.89 7.56 21.41
N ASP A 230 20.03 7.92 22.37
CA ASP A 230 19.78 9.31 22.76
C ASP A 230 20.19 9.63 24.20
N TYR A 231 20.24 8.65 25.12
CA TYR A 231 20.70 8.88 26.49
C TYR A 231 22.23 8.83 26.58
N GLU A 232 22.79 9.76 27.34
CA GLU A 232 24.24 9.87 27.56
C GLU A 232 24.59 9.50 29.01
N THR A 233 25.78 8.97 29.26
CA THR A 233 26.28 8.70 30.62
C THR A 233 27.10 9.89 31.13
N PRO A 234 26.56 10.72 32.04
CA PRO A 234 27.25 11.90 32.50
C PRO A 234 28.43 11.50 33.40
N THR A 235 29.66 11.80 32.98
CA THR A 235 30.86 11.47 33.76
C THR A 235 31.20 12.52 34.82
N ALA A 236 30.89 13.79 34.57
CA ALA A 236 31.23 14.90 35.46
C ALA A 236 30.25 16.09 35.39
N TYR A 237 28.99 15.85 35.01
CA TYR A 237 28.03 16.95 34.85
C TYR A 237 27.48 17.41 36.22
N PRO A 238 27.63 18.70 36.60
CA PRO A 238 27.22 19.19 37.92
C PRO A 238 25.71 19.15 38.09
N GLY A 239 25.24 18.72 39.27
CA GLY A 239 23.80 18.72 39.62
C GLY A 239 22.98 17.58 39.03
N ILE A 240 23.60 16.61 38.33
CA ILE A 240 22.95 15.47 37.69
C ILE A 240 23.37 14.15 38.36
N GLU A 241 22.45 13.19 38.48
CA GLU A 241 22.75 11.85 38.97
C GLU A 241 23.66 11.05 38.02
N LYS A 242 24.29 9.97 38.50
CA LYS A 242 25.19 9.13 37.68
C LYS A 242 24.48 8.19 36.69
N ASP A 243 23.15 8.17 36.70
CA ASP A 243 22.35 7.37 35.77
C ASP A 243 22.37 7.99 34.36
N ALA A 244 22.04 7.20 33.32
CA ALA A 244 22.00 7.70 31.95
C ALA A 244 20.95 8.82 31.84
N VAL A 245 21.31 9.91 31.18
CA VAL A 245 20.56 11.16 31.22
C VAL A 245 20.24 11.70 29.83
N ARG A 246 19.07 12.31 29.70
CA ARG A 246 18.67 13.14 28.55
C ARG A 246 18.11 14.45 29.06
N LEU A 247 18.64 15.56 28.55
CA LEU A 247 18.07 16.89 28.77
C LEU A 247 16.86 17.05 27.86
N LEU A 248 15.70 17.39 28.41
CA LEU A 248 14.51 17.71 27.63
C LEU A 248 14.38 19.22 27.42
N GLU A 249 13.55 19.59 26.46
CA GLU A 249 13.07 20.96 26.35
C GLU A 249 12.37 21.38 27.66
N ASN A 250 12.57 22.64 28.10
CA ASN A 250 12.01 23.25 29.33
C ASN A 250 12.75 23.00 30.66
N GLY A 251 14.04 22.64 30.64
CA GLY A 251 14.85 22.55 31.87
C GLY A 251 14.53 21.33 32.75
N VAL A 252 13.88 20.33 32.15
CA VAL A 252 13.56 19.04 32.74
C VAL A 252 14.61 18.02 32.28
N VAL A 253 14.88 17.03 33.13
CA VAL A 253 15.84 15.96 32.87
C VAL A 253 15.16 14.61 32.96
N SER A 254 15.42 13.76 31.98
CA SER A 254 15.03 12.36 32.01
C SER A 254 16.22 11.51 32.43
N TYR A 255 16.02 10.70 33.47
CA TYR A 255 16.95 9.67 33.89
C TYR A 255 16.43 8.31 33.43
N ALA A 256 17.31 7.52 32.84
CA ALA A 256 16.98 6.17 32.42
C ALA A 256 17.84 5.15 33.16
N ARG A 257 17.17 4.13 33.70
CA ARG A 257 17.82 2.98 34.32
C ARG A 257 17.42 1.71 33.57
N ARG A 258 18.43 1.00 33.08
CA ARG A 258 18.25 -0.22 32.30
C ARG A 258 17.84 -1.39 33.20
N GLY A 259 16.70 -2.00 32.88
CA GLY A 259 16.31 -3.34 33.35
C GLY A 259 16.76 -4.43 32.36
N LYS A 260 16.29 -5.67 32.54
CA LYS A 260 16.68 -6.78 31.64
C LYS A 260 16.18 -6.59 30.20
N TRP A 261 14.90 -6.26 30.03
CA TRP A 261 14.22 -6.10 28.73
C TRP A 261 13.35 -4.83 28.64
N ASP A 262 13.53 -3.91 29.58
CA ASP A 262 12.81 -2.63 29.62
C ASP A 262 13.75 -1.57 30.21
N VAL A 263 13.42 -0.31 30.00
CA VAL A 263 14.13 0.84 30.55
C VAL A 263 13.15 1.65 31.37
N ALA A 264 13.42 1.74 32.67
CA ALA A 264 12.66 2.59 33.56
C ALA A 264 13.09 4.03 33.36
N ILE A 265 12.14 4.89 33.02
CA ILE A 265 12.36 6.32 32.76
C ILE A 265 11.77 7.12 33.91
N ARG A 266 12.58 8.00 34.49
CA ARG A 266 12.16 8.91 35.56
C ARG A 266 12.50 10.33 35.18
N VAL A 267 11.50 11.19 35.20
CA VAL A 267 11.62 12.60 34.85
C VAL A 267 11.78 13.42 36.13
N ALA A 268 12.73 14.35 36.16
CA ALA A 268 12.96 15.23 37.29
C ALA A 268 13.40 16.63 36.82
N CYS A 269 13.08 17.66 37.61
CA CYS A 269 13.52 19.02 37.34
C CYS A 269 15.01 19.18 37.71
N LEU A 270 15.75 20.00 36.96
CA LEU A 270 17.11 20.39 37.35
C LEU A 270 17.09 21.09 38.71
N LYS A 271 18.03 20.72 39.59
CA LYS A 271 18.18 21.38 40.90
C LYS A 271 18.41 22.88 40.71
N GLY A 272 17.48 23.69 41.21
CA GLY A 272 17.53 25.15 41.13
C GLY A 272 16.58 25.81 40.12
N LEU A 273 15.89 25.03 39.27
CA LEU A 273 14.80 25.54 38.43
C LEU A 273 13.44 25.09 38.98
N SER A 274 12.52 26.05 39.14
CA SER A 274 11.11 25.76 39.39
C SER A 274 10.46 25.29 38.09
N CYS A 275 9.98 24.05 38.07
CA CYS A 275 9.19 23.55 36.95
C CYS A 275 7.87 24.34 36.87
N PRO A 276 7.47 24.85 35.69
CA PRO A 276 6.12 25.35 35.51
C PRO A 276 5.17 24.17 35.73
N LEU A 277 4.31 24.29 36.75
CA LEU A 277 3.19 23.39 36.96
C LEU A 277 2.27 23.51 35.73
N SER A 278 2.16 22.43 34.97
CA SER A 278 1.01 22.21 34.08
C SER A 278 -0.17 21.66 34.87
#